data_AF-A0A3N6N9V0-F1
#
_entry.id   AF-A0A3N6N9V0-F1
#
_cell.length_a   1.000
_cell.length_b   1.000
_cell.length_c   1.000
_cell.angle_alpha   90.00
_cell.angle_beta   90.00
_cell.angle_gamma   90.00
#
_symmetry.space_group_name_H-M   'P 1'
#
loop_
_entity.id
_entity.type
_entity.pdbx_description
1 polymer ?
#
loop_
_entity_poly.entity_id
_entity_poly.type
_entity_poly.pdbx_seq_one_letter_code
_entity_poly.pdbx_strand_id
1 'polypeptide(L)'
;MALVPVAFGFAPVGTALGAAAELGVRHRIDLMVSAEPDSPILSRLRGAKGELSLTVRLSANSKESRFFGMLRPSFPDIVVPDGAGQPLVKQTKLWEEEVCHQRRGLPKVTVTQLGGHFAEGEGRIEISAINRHIGLLVPPDELTPGIKLDSGSDSLGPFYAFRAQTRNSRLNVDVRIYSIDCSL
;
A
#
# COMPACT_ATOMS: atom_id res chain seq x y z
N MET A 1 3.38 67.45 -49.60
CA MET A 1 2.67 66.16 -49.57
C MET A 1 3.59 65.14 -48.92
N ALA A 2 3.18 64.65 -47.76
CA ALA A 2 3.90 63.63 -46.98
C ALA A 2 3.43 62.24 -47.39
N LEU A 3 4.32 61.23 -47.31
CA LEU A 3 3.96 59.82 -47.17
C LEU A 3 5.12 59.06 -46.50
N VAL A 4 4.76 58.35 -45.44
CA VAL A 4 5.57 57.70 -44.42
C VAL A 4 5.99 56.29 -44.88
N PRO A 5 7.21 55.79 -44.59
CA PRO A 5 7.52 54.38 -44.79
C PRO A 5 6.97 53.55 -43.62
N VAL A 6 6.02 52.65 -43.91
CA VAL A 6 5.56 51.64 -42.94
C VAL A 6 6.46 50.43 -43.05
N ALA A 7 7.31 50.23 -42.04
CA ALA A 7 8.08 49.01 -41.86
C ALA A 7 7.16 47.91 -41.32
N PHE A 8 6.89 46.87 -42.12
CA PHE A 8 6.26 45.66 -41.62
C PHE A 8 7.33 44.80 -40.94
N GLY A 9 7.36 44.88 -39.61
CA GLY A 9 8.14 43.99 -38.78
C GLY A 9 7.57 42.58 -38.83
N PHE A 10 8.39 41.61 -39.23
CA PHE A 10 8.13 40.19 -39.02
C PHE A 10 8.15 39.92 -37.51
N ALA A 11 6.97 39.68 -36.92
CA ALA A 11 6.90 39.09 -35.59
C ALA A 11 7.36 37.63 -35.70
N PRO A 12 8.30 37.15 -34.86
CA PRO A 12 8.46 35.73 -34.70
C PRO A 12 7.19 35.23 -34.00
N VAL A 13 6.43 34.37 -34.68
CA VAL A 13 5.45 33.51 -34.02
C VAL A 13 6.28 32.55 -33.16
N GLY A 14 6.60 33.03 -31.96
CA GLY A 14 7.22 32.22 -30.92
C GLY A 14 6.26 31.08 -30.63
N THR A 15 6.67 29.88 -31.02
CA THR A 15 6.17 28.66 -30.41
C THR A 15 6.31 28.85 -28.90
N ALA A 16 5.19 29.07 -28.22
CA ALA A 16 5.09 28.80 -26.80
C ALA A 16 5.32 27.29 -26.65
N LEU A 17 6.61 26.91 -26.59
CA LEU A 17 7.05 25.68 -25.98
C LEU A 17 6.39 25.68 -24.61
N GLY A 18 5.32 24.88 -24.48
CA GLY A 18 4.64 24.71 -23.21
C GLY A 18 5.71 24.50 -22.15
N ALA A 19 5.70 25.35 -21.13
CA ALA A 19 6.54 25.15 -19.97
C ALA A 19 6.41 23.67 -19.61
N ALA A 20 7.53 22.94 -19.63
CA ALA A 20 7.54 21.53 -19.26
C ALA A 20 6.84 21.48 -17.89
N ALA A 21 5.61 20.96 -17.86
CA ALA A 21 4.86 20.87 -16.62
C ALA A 21 5.78 20.15 -15.63
N GLU A 22 6.09 20.76 -14.49
CA GLU A 22 6.98 20.14 -13.53
C GLU A 22 6.35 18.79 -13.15
N LEU A 23 7.00 17.70 -13.54
CA LEU A 23 6.50 16.35 -13.29
C LEU A 23 6.70 16.03 -11.81
N GLY A 24 5.59 15.99 -11.09
CA GLY A 24 5.53 15.52 -9.71
C GLY A 24 5.21 14.04 -9.63
N VAL A 25 5.01 13.59 -8.40
CA VAL A 25 4.58 12.25 -8.07
C VAL A 25 3.53 12.30 -6.96
N ARG A 26 2.61 11.35 -7.00
CA ARG A 26 1.71 11.02 -5.89
C ARG A 26 1.82 9.52 -5.61
N HIS A 27 1.81 9.15 -4.36
CA HIS A 27 1.91 7.76 -3.94
C HIS A 27 0.54 7.15 -3.70
N ARG A 28 0.39 5.89 -4.09
CA ARG A 28 -0.74 5.04 -3.70
C ARG A 28 -0.20 3.80 -3.00
N ILE A 29 -0.90 3.38 -1.95
CA ILE A 29 -0.54 2.20 -1.17
C ILE A 29 -1.72 1.24 -1.22
N ASP A 30 -1.45 0.02 -1.68
CA ASP A 30 -2.40 -1.08 -1.62
C ASP A 30 -1.87 -2.16 -0.68
N LEU A 31 -2.78 -2.96 -0.12
CA LEU A 31 -2.46 -4.11 0.71
C LEU A 31 -3.15 -5.38 0.18
N MET A 32 -2.55 -6.53 0.45
CA MET A 32 -3.11 -7.85 0.22
C MET A 32 -2.79 -8.74 1.42
N VAL A 33 -3.70 -9.63 1.81
CA VAL A 33 -3.43 -10.62 2.85
C VAL A 33 -3.52 -12.02 2.25
N SER A 34 -2.51 -12.85 2.47
CA SER A 34 -2.46 -14.24 2.04
C SER A 34 -2.00 -15.14 3.18
N ALA A 35 -2.22 -16.44 3.04
CA ALA A 35 -1.75 -17.45 3.99
C ALA A 35 -0.71 -18.34 3.31
N GLU A 36 0.33 -18.73 4.04
CA GLU A 36 1.28 -19.73 3.57
C GLU A 36 0.62 -21.11 3.46
N PRO A 37 1.11 -22.01 2.59
CA PRO A 37 0.51 -23.33 2.38
C PRO A 37 0.40 -24.18 3.65
N ASP A 38 1.30 -24.00 4.62
CA ASP A 38 1.33 -24.68 5.92
C ASP A 38 0.53 -23.93 7.01
N SER A 39 -0.20 -22.86 6.67
CA SER A 39 -0.95 -22.07 7.62
C SER A 39 -2.05 -22.90 8.31
N PRO A 40 -2.20 -22.76 9.65
CA PRO A 40 -3.26 -23.42 10.40
C PRO A 40 -4.67 -23.15 9.85
N ILE A 41 -4.92 -21.93 9.33
CA ILE A 41 -6.24 -21.58 8.80
C ILE A 41 -6.58 -22.33 7.50
N LEU A 42 -5.60 -22.53 6.60
CA LEU A 42 -5.81 -23.27 5.35
C LEU A 42 -5.92 -24.78 5.59
N SER A 43 -5.36 -25.30 6.68
CA SER A 43 -5.43 -26.72 7.00
C SER A 43 -6.70 -27.12 7.74
N ARG A 44 -7.29 -26.23 8.55
CA ARG A 44 -8.39 -26.57 9.46
C ARG A 44 -9.72 -25.88 9.16
N LEU A 45 -9.69 -24.76 8.45
CA LEU A 45 -10.83 -23.85 8.34
C LEU A 45 -11.09 -23.45 6.88
N ARG A 46 -10.92 -24.36 5.91
CA ARG A 46 -11.24 -24.05 4.49
C ARG A 46 -12.75 -23.81 4.35
N GLY A 47 -13.13 -22.75 3.66
CA GLY A 47 -14.53 -22.34 3.53
C GLY A 47 -15.10 -21.61 4.76
N ALA A 48 -14.38 -21.61 5.88
CA ALA A 48 -14.78 -20.89 7.08
C ALA A 48 -14.87 -19.39 6.84
N LYS A 49 -15.76 -18.74 7.58
CA LYS A 49 -15.89 -17.29 7.57
C LYS A 49 -15.10 -16.66 8.71
N GLY A 50 -14.66 -15.44 8.50
CA GLY A 50 -13.94 -14.70 9.51
C GLY A 50 -13.79 -13.23 9.17
N GLU A 51 -13.02 -12.57 10.01
CA GLU A 51 -12.66 -11.17 9.83
C GLU A 51 -11.19 -10.96 10.14
N LEU A 52 -10.60 -9.96 9.49
CA LEU A 52 -9.25 -9.49 9.78
C LEU A 52 -9.25 -7.98 9.93
N SER A 53 -8.46 -7.48 10.87
CA SER A 53 -8.17 -6.08 11.06
C SER A 53 -6.66 -5.88 11.11
N LEU A 54 -6.18 -4.78 10.53
CA LEU A 54 -4.77 -4.42 10.57
C LEU A 54 -4.60 -3.05 11.18
N THR A 55 -3.43 -2.83 11.78
CA THR A 55 -2.98 -1.49 12.13
C THR A 55 -1.69 -1.20 11.36
N VAL A 56 -1.73 -0.22 10.47
CA VAL A 56 -0.62 0.18 9.61
C VAL A 56 -0.18 1.59 9.96
N ARG A 57 1.06 1.75 10.38
CA ARG A 57 1.70 3.06 10.57
C ARG A 57 2.17 3.58 9.21
N LEU A 58 1.75 4.78 8.86
CA LEU A 58 2.14 5.46 7.63
C LEU A 58 2.78 6.82 7.97
N SER A 59 3.92 7.09 7.35
CA SER A 59 4.57 8.39 7.33
C SER A 59 4.88 8.77 5.89
N ALA A 60 4.17 9.76 5.36
CA ALA A 60 4.35 10.30 4.02
C ALA A 60 4.50 11.81 4.13
N ASN A 61 5.73 12.30 4.09
CA ASN A 61 6.03 13.71 4.23
C ASN A 61 6.76 14.21 2.99
N SER A 62 6.15 15.15 2.29
CA SER A 62 6.74 16.00 1.27
C SER A 62 6.68 17.46 1.73
N LYS A 63 7.12 18.38 0.86
CA LYS A 63 7.00 19.82 1.11
C LYS A 63 5.54 20.26 0.96
N GLU A 64 4.83 19.64 0.03
CA GLU A 64 3.45 19.96 -0.37
C GLU A 64 2.39 19.21 0.45
N SER A 65 2.73 18.06 1.01
CA SER A 65 1.81 17.21 1.79
C SER A 65 2.51 16.57 2.98
N ARG A 66 1.84 16.49 4.13
CA ARG A 66 2.37 15.86 5.34
C ARG A 66 1.32 14.98 5.95
N PHE A 67 1.56 13.68 5.93
CA PHE A 67 0.73 12.68 6.57
C PHE A 67 1.57 11.83 7.52
N PHE A 68 1.11 11.75 8.77
CA PHE A 68 1.57 10.77 9.74
C PHE A 68 0.38 10.24 10.51
N GLY A 69 0.21 8.92 10.55
CA GLY A 69 -0.92 8.33 11.22
C GLY A 69 -0.93 6.81 11.27
N MET A 70 -1.94 6.29 11.95
CA MET A 70 -2.24 4.86 12.04
C MET A 70 -3.51 4.58 11.23
N LEU A 71 -3.37 3.90 10.10
CA LEU A 71 -4.48 3.39 9.30
C LEU A 71 -4.97 2.08 9.89
N ARG A 72 -6.29 1.89 9.96
CA ARG A 72 -6.92 0.72 10.59
C ARG A 72 -7.93 0.04 9.67
N PRO A 73 -7.49 -0.54 8.53
CA PRO A 73 -8.40 -1.25 7.65
C PRO A 73 -8.97 -2.49 8.36
N SER A 74 -10.25 -2.74 8.13
CA SER A 74 -10.98 -3.92 8.60
C SER A 74 -11.64 -4.61 7.42
N PHE A 75 -11.64 -5.94 7.45
CA PHE A 75 -12.11 -6.82 6.41
C PHE A 75 -13.07 -7.84 7.04
N PRO A 76 -14.37 -7.49 7.15
CA PRO A 76 -15.38 -8.44 7.58
C PRO A 76 -15.66 -9.46 6.46
N ASP A 77 -16.31 -10.56 6.82
CA ASP A 77 -16.88 -11.54 5.88
C ASP A 77 -15.87 -12.19 4.91
N ILE A 78 -14.63 -12.39 5.37
CA ILE A 78 -13.63 -13.14 4.62
C ILE A 78 -14.00 -14.61 4.63
N VAL A 79 -13.94 -15.26 3.46
CA VAL A 79 -14.03 -16.72 3.34
C VAL A 79 -12.61 -17.26 3.11
N VAL A 80 -12.20 -18.22 3.93
CA VAL A 80 -10.91 -18.91 3.75
C VAL A 80 -10.96 -19.70 2.43
N PRO A 81 -10.02 -19.46 1.50
CA PRO A 81 -10.05 -20.11 0.19
C PRO A 81 -9.76 -21.61 0.28
N ASP A 82 -10.26 -22.36 -0.70
CA ASP A 82 -10.10 -23.82 -0.78
C ASP A 82 -8.65 -24.27 -1.05
N GLY A 83 -7.84 -23.38 -1.63
CA GLY A 83 -6.49 -23.68 -2.10
C GLY A 83 -5.47 -22.66 -1.63
N ALA A 84 -4.23 -23.13 -1.43
CA ALA A 84 -3.09 -22.28 -1.15
C ALA A 84 -2.79 -21.36 -2.35
N GLY A 85 -2.28 -20.16 -2.06
CA GLY A 85 -1.93 -19.16 -3.08
C GLY A 85 -3.05 -18.20 -3.46
N GLN A 86 -4.29 -18.45 -3.03
CA GLN A 86 -5.36 -17.45 -3.11
C GLN A 86 -5.27 -16.48 -1.91
N PRO A 87 -5.44 -15.17 -2.13
CA PRO A 87 -5.43 -14.21 -1.04
C PRO A 87 -6.70 -14.32 -0.20
N LEU A 88 -6.55 -14.20 1.12
CA LEU A 88 -7.66 -14.00 2.06
C LEU A 88 -8.31 -12.64 1.81
N VAL A 89 -7.47 -11.62 1.64
CA VAL A 89 -7.88 -10.26 1.30
C VAL A 89 -7.22 -9.91 -0.02
N LYS A 90 -8.03 -9.76 -1.07
CA LYS A 90 -7.58 -9.30 -2.38
C LYS A 90 -6.93 -7.92 -2.27
N GLN A 91 -6.08 -7.60 -3.25
CA GLN A 91 -5.44 -6.30 -3.32
C GLN A 91 -6.48 -5.18 -3.18
N THR A 92 -6.32 -4.39 -2.13
CA THR A 92 -7.25 -3.32 -1.74
C THR A 92 -6.47 -2.03 -1.49
N LYS A 93 -7.00 -0.91 -1.98
CA LYS A 93 -6.41 0.41 -1.74
C LYS A 93 -6.48 0.74 -0.25
N LEU A 94 -5.32 1.00 0.35
CA LEU A 94 -5.20 1.40 1.74
C LEU A 94 -5.19 2.93 1.87
N TRP A 95 -4.44 3.60 1.00
CA TRP A 95 -4.23 5.03 1.06
C TRP A 95 -3.71 5.58 -0.27
N GLU A 96 -3.94 6.85 -0.52
CA GLU A 96 -3.49 7.56 -1.72
C GLU A 96 -3.26 9.03 -1.38
N GLU A 97 -2.17 9.60 -1.87
CA GLU A 97 -1.92 11.04 -1.74
C GLU A 97 -2.94 11.83 -2.57
N GLU A 98 -3.55 12.83 -1.93
CA GLU A 98 -4.51 13.73 -2.58
C GLU A 98 -3.82 14.77 -3.47
N VAL A 99 -2.59 15.15 -3.14
CA VAL A 99 -1.85 16.25 -3.78
C VAL A 99 -0.59 15.73 -4.46
N CYS A 100 -0.36 16.16 -5.70
CA CYS A 100 0.88 15.91 -6.41
C CYS A 100 2.03 16.66 -5.73
N HIS A 101 3.18 16.03 -5.54
CA HIS A 101 4.30 16.62 -4.83
C HIS A 101 5.63 16.39 -5.55
N GLN A 102 6.66 17.15 -5.19
CA GLN A 102 7.98 17.00 -5.81
C GLN A 102 8.55 15.60 -5.53
N ARG A 103 9.22 14.98 -6.50
CA ARG A 103 9.78 13.62 -6.32
C ARG A 103 10.69 13.54 -5.09
N ARG A 104 10.46 12.51 -4.27
CA ARG A 104 11.21 12.22 -3.03
C ARG A 104 11.30 10.71 -2.78
N GLY A 105 11.92 10.33 -1.66
CA GLY A 105 11.88 8.96 -1.18
C GLY A 105 10.46 8.46 -0.87
N LEU A 106 10.28 7.14 -0.94
CA LEU A 106 9.00 6.46 -0.71
C LEU A 106 8.41 6.78 0.68
N PRO A 107 7.07 6.76 0.83
CA PRO A 107 6.44 6.79 2.14
C PRO A 107 6.89 5.60 2.99
N LYS A 108 7.10 5.83 4.28
CA LYS A 108 7.42 4.76 5.24
C LYS A 108 6.13 4.11 5.69
N VAL A 109 5.95 2.85 5.34
CA VAL A 109 4.78 2.04 5.69
C VAL A 109 5.22 0.88 6.58
N THR A 110 4.52 0.64 7.67
CA THR A 110 4.83 -0.45 8.59
C THR A 110 3.55 -1.05 9.14
N VAL A 111 3.30 -2.32 8.86
CA VAL A 111 2.24 -3.08 9.54
C VAL A 111 2.71 -3.33 10.97
N THR A 112 1.87 -3.00 11.95
CA THR A 112 2.20 -3.06 13.38
C THR A 112 1.37 -4.07 14.15
N GLN A 113 0.19 -4.40 13.63
CA GLN A 113 -0.71 -5.39 14.19
C GLN A 113 -1.54 -6.02 13.07
N LEU A 114 -1.84 -7.29 13.24
CA LEU A 114 -2.81 -8.06 12.49
C LEU A 114 -3.66 -8.84 13.50
N GLY A 115 -4.96 -8.59 13.52
CA GLY A 115 -5.90 -9.22 14.44
C GLY A 115 -7.13 -9.75 13.72
N GLY A 116 -7.93 -10.57 14.37
CA GLY A 116 -9.18 -11.09 13.83
C GLY A 116 -9.40 -12.54 14.21
N HIS A 117 -10.33 -13.21 13.53
CA HIS A 117 -10.60 -14.61 13.78
C HIS A 117 -11.26 -15.28 12.57
N PHE A 118 -11.11 -16.59 12.48
CA PHE A 118 -11.84 -17.45 11.54
C PHE A 118 -12.54 -18.55 12.32
N ALA A 119 -13.79 -18.85 11.97
CA ALA A 119 -14.58 -19.87 12.64
C ALA A 119 -15.51 -20.64 11.69
N GLU A 120 -15.65 -21.93 11.95
CA GLU A 120 -16.61 -22.83 11.31
C GLU A 120 -17.00 -23.94 12.28
N GLY A 121 -18.30 -24.07 12.58
CA GLY A 121 -18.79 -25.02 13.58
C GLY A 121 -18.13 -24.80 14.95
N GLU A 122 -17.47 -25.84 15.48
CA GLU A 122 -16.71 -25.78 16.74
C GLU A 122 -15.25 -25.30 16.57
N GLY A 123 -14.76 -25.20 15.33
CA GLY A 123 -13.40 -24.75 15.05
C GLY A 123 -13.30 -23.24 15.06
N ARG A 124 -12.39 -22.68 15.87
CA ARG A 124 -12.07 -21.25 15.90
C ARG A 124 -10.57 -21.02 16.01
N ILE A 125 -10.04 -20.14 15.17
CA ILE A 125 -8.65 -19.67 15.24
C ILE A 125 -8.68 -18.16 15.46
N GLU A 126 -8.13 -17.74 16.60
CA GLU A 126 -7.86 -16.34 16.90
C GLU A 126 -6.54 -15.90 16.26
N ILE A 127 -6.57 -14.72 15.65
CA ILE A 127 -5.39 -14.04 15.10
C ILE A 127 -5.12 -12.83 15.98
N SER A 128 -3.93 -12.79 16.58
CA SER A 128 -3.48 -11.65 17.38
C SER A 128 -1.97 -11.53 17.28
N ALA A 129 -1.52 -10.98 16.16
CA ALA A 129 -0.12 -10.79 15.84
C ALA A 129 0.28 -9.32 15.99
N ILE A 130 1.37 -9.07 16.72
CA ILE A 130 1.92 -7.72 16.92
C ILE A 130 3.44 -7.74 16.73
N ASN A 131 3.99 -6.56 16.43
CA ASN A 131 5.44 -6.40 16.38
C ASN A 131 6.05 -6.68 17.75
N ARG A 132 7.11 -7.47 17.78
CA ARG A 132 7.88 -7.67 19.00
C ARG A 132 8.63 -6.39 19.36
N HIS A 133 8.55 -6.02 20.64
CA HIS A 133 9.33 -4.93 21.22
C HIS A 133 10.23 -5.48 22.33
N ILE A 134 11.50 -5.09 22.31
CA ILE A 134 12.45 -5.46 23.36
C ILE A 134 11.96 -4.87 24.69
N GLY A 135 11.96 -5.69 25.74
CA GLY A 135 11.49 -5.29 27.08
C GLY A 135 9.99 -5.49 27.31
N LEU A 136 9.22 -5.97 26.32
CA LEU A 136 7.83 -6.41 26.48
C LEU A 136 7.72 -7.94 26.45
N LEU A 137 6.59 -8.45 26.95
CA LEU A 137 6.25 -9.86 26.87
C LEU A 137 6.21 -10.33 25.41
N VAL A 138 6.61 -11.58 25.18
CA VAL A 138 6.54 -12.20 23.85
C VAL A 138 5.07 -12.33 23.45
N PRO A 139 4.67 -11.81 22.28
CA PRO A 139 3.28 -11.91 21.86
C PRO A 139 2.90 -13.37 21.52
N PRO A 140 1.61 -13.73 21.61
CA PRO A 140 1.13 -15.05 21.19
C PRO A 140 1.43 -15.37 19.72
N ASP A 141 1.46 -14.34 18.87
CA ASP A 141 1.95 -14.41 17.51
C ASP A 141 2.83 -13.17 17.21
N GLU A 142 4.00 -13.41 16.61
CA GLU A 142 4.99 -12.38 16.31
C GLU A 142 4.84 -11.91 14.87
N LEU A 143 4.62 -10.61 14.67
CA LEU A 143 4.60 -9.98 13.36
C LEU A 143 5.99 -9.42 13.04
N THR A 144 6.59 -9.91 11.96
CA THR A 144 7.87 -9.40 11.43
C THR A 144 7.58 -8.48 10.24
N PRO A 145 7.69 -7.15 10.39
CA PRO A 145 7.41 -6.21 9.31
C PRO A 145 8.64 -5.95 8.42
N GLY A 146 8.40 -5.43 7.22
CA GLY A 146 9.43 -4.78 6.40
C GLY A 146 10.33 -5.74 5.62
N ILE A 147 9.91 -7.00 5.44
CA ILE A 147 10.59 -7.95 4.55
C ILE A 147 10.46 -7.40 3.12
N LYS A 148 11.58 -7.02 2.51
CA LYS A 148 11.58 -6.50 1.15
C LYS A 148 11.21 -7.63 0.18
N LEU A 149 10.22 -7.40 -0.67
CA LEU A 149 9.88 -8.27 -1.79
C LEU A 149 10.47 -7.71 -3.08
N ASP A 150 10.50 -8.53 -4.12
CA ASP A 150 10.87 -8.08 -5.45
C ASP A 150 9.89 -7.00 -5.93
N SER A 151 10.43 -5.95 -6.53
CA SER A 151 9.62 -4.95 -7.24
C SER A 151 8.96 -5.58 -8.45
N GLY A 152 7.75 -5.15 -8.77
CA GLY A 152 7.00 -5.64 -9.92
C GLY A 152 6.24 -4.53 -10.62
N SER A 153 5.39 -4.91 -11.56
CA SER A 153 4.44 -4.02 -12.21
C SER A 153 3.10 -4.75 -12.36
N ASP A 154 2.01 -4.04 -12.14
CA ASP A 154 0.65 -4.52 -12.42
C ASP A 154 -0.13 -3.46 -13.20
N SER A 155 -1.47 -3.55 -13.22
CA SER A 155 -2.33 -2.61 -13.95
C SER A 155 -2.28 -1.17 -13.43
N LEU A 156 -1.77 -0.94 -12.21
CA LEU A 156 -1.53 0.40 -11.65
C LEU A 156 -0.13 0.92 -11.97
N GLY A 157 0.72 0.11 -12.60
CA GLY A 157 2.09 0.43 -12.96
C GLY A 157 3.13 -0.22 -12.04
N PRO A 158 4.37 0.30 -12.03
CA PRO A 158 5.46 -0.25 -11.23
C PRO A 158 5.22 -0.02 -9.73
N PHE A 159 5.59 -1.00 -8.92
CA PHE A 159 5.44 -0.94 -7.47
C PHE A 159 6.68 -1.45 -6.71
N TYR A 160 6.84 -0.90 -5.51
CA TYR A 160 7.72 -1.43 -4.48
C TYR A 160 6.91 -2.25 -3.49
N ALA A 161 7.36 -3.46 -3.15
CA ALA A 161 6.62 -4.36 -2.29
C ALA A 161 7.37 -4.69 -1.00
N PHE A 162 6.63 -4.73 0.10
CA PHE A 162 7.11 -5.14 1.42
C PHE A 162 6.12 -6.11 2.03
N ARG A 163 6.61 -7.07 2.80
CA ARG A 163 5.81 -8.05 3.53
C ARG A 163 5.94 -7.83 5.03
N ALA A 164 4.83 -7.92 5.72
CA ALA A 164 4.79 -8.25 7.13
C ALA A 164 4.28 -9.69 7.29
N GLN A 165 5.02 -10.50 8.02
CA GLN A 165 4.73 -11.93 8.15
C GLN A 165 4.55 -12.30 9.60
N THR A 166 3.46 -13.01 9.90
CA THR A 166 3.22 -13.59 11.22
C THR A 166 3.95 -14.92 11.38
N ARG A 167 4.44 -15.20 12.58
CA ARG A 167 5.22 -16.41 12.85
C ARG A 167 4.38 -17.66 13.03
N ASN A 168 3.28 -17.57 13.78
CA ASN A 168 2.50 -18.73 14.21
C ASN A 168 1.29 -18.95 13.30
N SER A 169 0.55 -17.89 12.95
CA SER A 169 -0.59 -17.99 12.04
C SER A 169 -0.19 -18.10 10.55
N ARG A 170 1.08 -17.85 10.22
CA ARG A 170 1.64 -17.95 8.85
C ARG A 170 0.87 -17.12 7.81
N LEU A 171 0.40 -15.96 8.23
CA LEU A 171 -0.23 -14.95 7.40
C LEU A 171 0.82 -13.96 6.90
N ASN A 172 0.65 -13.56 5.64
CA ASN A 172 1.43 -12.57 4.95
C ASN A 172 0.56 -11.35 4.67
N VAL A 173 1.05 -10.17 5.02
CA VAL A 173 0.48 -8.88 4.65
C VAL A 173 1.44 -8.22 3.68
N ASP A 174 1.10 -8.24 2.40
CA ASP A 174 1.88 -7.65 1.33
C ASP A 174 1.41 -6.23 1.09
N VAL A 175 2.31 -5.27 1.23
CA VAL A 175 2.09 -3.84 0.99
C VAL A 175 2.78 -3.45 -0.29
N ARG A 176 2.04 -2.86 -1.23
CA ARG A 176 2.57 -2.33 -2.49
C ARG A 176 2.49 -0.81 -2.48
N ILE A 177 3.57 -0.16 -2.86
CA ILE A 177 3.68 1.30 -2.98
C ILE A 177 3.89 1.64 -4.45
N TYR A 178 2.93 2.35 -5.01
CA TYR A 178 2.94 2.85 -6.38
C TYR A 178 3.39 4.30 -6.38
N SER A 179 4.24 4.66 -7.34
CA SER A 179 4.61 6.04 -7.65
C SER A 179 3.91 6.43 -8.94
N ILE A 180 2.94 7.33 -8.84
CA ILE A 180 2.11 7.74 -9.98
C ILE A 180 2.54 9.14 -10.39
N ASP A 181 3.00 9.29 -11.63
CA ASP A 181 3.40 10.58 -12.18
C ASP A 181 2.17 11.50 -12.32
N CYS A 182 2.34 12.78 -12.00
CA CYS A 182 1.29 13.79 -12.06
C CYS A 182 1.89 15.17 -12.33
N SER A 183 1.05 16.12 -12.76
CA SER A 183 1.44 17.52 -12.90
C SER A 183 1.44 18.20 -11.53
N LEU A 184 2.54 18.90 -11.21
CA LEU A 184 2.63 19.82 -10.06
C LEU A 184 1.75 21.05 -10.22
#